data_AF-A0A515L983-F1
#
_entry.id   AF-A0A515L983-F1
#
_cell.length_a   1.000
_cell.length_b   1.000
_cell.length_c   1.000
_cell.angle_alpha   90.00
_cell.angle_beta   90.00
_cell.angle_gamma   90.00
#
_symmetry.space_group_name_H-M   'P 1'
#
loop_
_entity.id
_entity.type
_entity.pdbx_description
1 polymer ?
#
loop_
_entity_poly.entity_id
_entity_poly.type
_entity_poly.pdbx_seq_one_letter_code
_entity_poly.pdbx_strand_id
1 'polypeptide(L)'
;MVYTVLFDEPHEAAWFKNLHPALKNADEIAISDAKGIAAAAGVLSYDRPDIVLLRDGRPILVVEETVEVPSGHNVGQRFARLAAAAEHRVPCLYFGPYKARKHGGQTQGPRYMNLRLFGALDAMTRVTKTALTTINWPVDAACEVRRDRQKDDDVKEYVGTLLDIPADASIAHLNRQMLESKIHIRMLKERGEFAATVKRAKEYDLPPRSVEIVTQKTFFAGYGVNPAAAGIASAELIVYNVGMKKIRSDPYTGMAILYHYLYIAEHSDRALILWFPNITHRMWVTAAANQRRKAIRLFKHAAEGIMFKDGLIARDAL
;
A
#
# COMPACT_ATOMS: atom_id res chain seq x y z
N MET A 1 -22.34 14.34 -16.52
CA MET A 1 -21.37 13.55 -15.75
C MET A 1 -20.02 13.81 -16.36
N VAL A 2 -19.10 14.35 -15.57
CA VAL A 2 -17.75 14.70 -16.00
C VAL A 2 -16.77 13.77 -15.30
N TYR A 3 -15.88 13.17 -16.08
CA TYR A 3 -14.77 12.38 -15.55
C TYR A 3 -13.48 13.17 -15.68
N THR A 4 -12.65 13.10 -14.65
CA THR A 4 -11.29 13.66 -14.67
C THR A 4 -10.32 12.58 -14.21
N VAL A 5 -9.29 12.34 -15.01
CA VAL A 5 -8.19 11.42 -14.70
C VAL A 5 -7.03 12.26 -14.19
N LEU A 6 -6.72 12.12 -12.89
CA LEU A 6 -5.43 12.56 -12.37
C LEU A 6 -4.41 11.46 -12.64
N PHE A 7 -3.25 11.82 -13.18
CA PHE A 7 -2.22 10.84 -13.56
C PHE A 7 -0.83 11.25 -13.08
N ASP A 8 0.05 10.29 -12.80
CA ASP A 8 1.47 10.60 -12.52
C ASP A 8 2.26 10.76 -13.83
N GLU A 9 2.03 9.87 -14.80
CA GLU A 9 2.67 9.91 -16.12
C GLU A 9 1.66 9.92 -17.29
N PRO A 10 1.88 10.70 -18.37
CA PRO A 10 0.89 10.86 -19.45
C PRO A 10 0.44 9.57 -20.13
N HIS A 11 1.32 8.57 -20.21
CA HIS A 11 1.00 7.28 -20.83
C HIS A 11 -0.01 6.46 -19.99
N GLU A 12 -0.03 6.66 -18.67
CA GLU A 12 -0.99 6.02 -17.76
C GLU A 12 -2.39 6.58 -18.01
N ALA A 13 -2.53 7.91 -18.18
CA ALA A 13 -3.80 8.53 -18.54
C ALA A 13 -4.32 8.02 -19.89
N ALA A 14 -3.45 7.97 -20.90
CA ALA A 14 -3.78 7.47 -22.22
C ALA A 14 -4.23 5.99 -22.17
N TRP A 15 -3.56 5.15 -21.41
CA TRP A 15 -3.98 3.76 -21.18
C TRP A 15 -5.34 3.70 -20.47
N PHE A 16 -5.49 4.40 -19.35
CA PHE A 16 -6.68 4.34 -18.51
C PHE A 16 -7.95 4.80 -19.23
N LYS A 17 -7.87 5.87 -20.03
CA LYS A 17 -9.00 6.37 -20.83
C LYS A 17 -9.47 5.39 -21.91
N ASN A 18 -8.60 4.48 -22.35
CA ASN A 18 -8.93 3.45 -23.31
C ASN A 18 -9.57 2.19 -22.68
N LEU A 19 -9.70 2.14 -21.35
CA LEU A 19 -10.33 1.00 -20.67
C LEU A 19 -11.85 0.99 -20.79
N HIS A 20 -12.50 2.15 -20.97
CA HIS A 20 -13.95 2.24 -21.06
C HIS A 20 -14.41 3.41 -21.94
N PRO A 21 -15.44 3.25 -22.80
CA PRO A 21 -15.91 4.32 -23.69
C PRO A 21 -16.29 5.63 -22.97
N ALA A 22 -16.84 5.54 -21.76
CA ALA A 22 -17.22 6.71 -20.96
C ALA A 22 -16.03 7.59 -20.53
N LEU A 23 -14.81 7.05 -20.53
CA LEU A 23 -13.58 7.75 -20.14
C LEU A 23 -12.87 8.42 -21.33
N LYS A 24 -13.29 8.15 -22.56
CA LYS A 24 -12.62 8.64 -23.78
C LYS A 24 -12.41 10.16 -23.79
N ASN A 25 -13.39 10.90 -23.28
CA ASN A 25 -13.39 12.36 -23.22
C ASN A 25 -13.15 12.89 -21.80
N ALA A 26 -12.64 12.06 -20.88
CA ALA A 26 -12.30 12.52 -19.54
C ALA A 26 -11.20 13.60 -19.62
N ASP A 27 -11.33 14.61 -18.76
CA ASP A 27 -10.30 15.62 -18.55
C ASP A 27 -9.05 14.96 -17.96
N GLU A 28 -7.88 15.48 -18.26
CA GLU A 28 -6.59 14.96 -17.81
C GLU A 28 -5.85 16.03 -17.04
N ILE A 29 -5.41 15.71 -15.81
CA ILE A 29 -4.65 16.65 -14.97
C ILE A 29 -3.46 15.89 -14.35
N ALA A 30 -2.25 16.41 -14.53
CA ALA A 30 -1.09 15.81 -13.87
C ALA A 30 -1.23 15.95 -12.34
N ILE A 31 -0.90 14.90 -11.59
CA ILE A 31 -0.98 14.91 -10.12
C ILE A 31 -0.07 15.99 -9.51
N SER A 32 1.04 16.34 -10.19
CA SER A 32 1.90 17.46 -9.79
C SER A 32 1.16 18.80 -9.74
N ASP A 33 0.14 18.95 -10.58
CA ASP A 33 -0.64 20.18 -10.80
C ASP A 33 -1.97 20.13 -10.05
N ALA A 34 -2.38 18.94 -9.60
CA ALA A 34 -3.61 18.69 -8.84
C ALA A 34 -3.60 19.22 -7.39
N LYS A 35 -2.57 19.97 -6.98
CA LYS A 35 -2.45 20.53 -5.61
C LYS A 35 -3.63 21.42 -5.18
N GLY A 36 -4.37 21.98 -6.14
CA GLY A 36 -5.57 22.78 -5.90
C GLY A 36 -6.88 21.99 -5.81
N ILE A 37 -6.87 20.69 -6.12
CA ILE A 37 -8.09 19.86 -6.11
C ILE A 37 -8.31 19.35 -4.68
N ALA A 38 -8.99 20.17 -3.87
CA ALA A 38 -9.24 19.88 -2.46
C ALA A 38 -9.86 18.49 -2.22
N ALA A 39 -10.73 18.05 -3.12
CA ALA A 39 -11.38 16.73 -3.05
C ALA A 39 -10.39 15.55 -3.19
N ALA A 40 -9.24 15.74 -3.85
CA ALA A 40 -8.21 14.71 -4.03
C ALA A 40 -7.10 14.77 -2.96
N ALA A 41 -7.07 15.80 -2.11
CA ALA A 41 -6.00 15.99 -1.13
C ALA A 41 -5.84 14.80 -0.17
N GLY A 42 -6.94 14.15 0.19
CA GLY A 42 -6.94 12.97 1.06
C GLY A 42 -6.24 11.76 0.42
N VAL A 43 -6.61 11.41 -0.82
CA VAL A 43 -6.03 10.25 -1.52
C VAL A 43 -4.58 10.47 -1.94
N LEU A 44 -4.17 11.74 -2.13
CA LEU A 44 -2.79 12.14 -2.43
C LEU A 44 -1.96 12.38 -1.16
N SER A 45 -2.52 12.12 0.02
CA SER A 45 -1.90 12.51 1.28
C SER A 45 -0.61 11.73 1.54
N TYR A 46 -0.47 10.45 1.17
CA TYR A 46 0.73 9.68 1.51
C TYR A 46 1.80 9.70 0.44
N ASP A 47 1.41 9.42 -0.79
CA ASP A 47 2.28 9.44 -1.95
C ASP A 47 1.42 9.59 -3.22
N ARG A 48 2.06 9.86 -4.35
CA ARG A 48 1.36 9.96 -5.64
C ARG A 48 1.01 8.55 -6.15
N PRO A 49 -0.27 8.24 -6.38
CA PRO A 49 -0.66 7.07 -7.14
C PRO A 49 -0.48 7.28 -8.64
N ASP A 50 -0.57 6.21 -9.41
CA ASP A 50 -0.42 6.29 -10.87
C ASP A 50 -1.69 6.91 -11.51
N ILE A 51 -2.89 6.56 -11.01
CA ILE A 51 -4.17 7.17 -11.44
C ILE A 51 -5.07 7.49 -10.23
N VAL A 52 -5.75 8.63 -10.27
CA VAL A 52 -6.98 8.90 -9.51
C VAL A 52 -8.11 9.26 -10.49
N LEU A 53 -9.18 8.49 -10.51
CA LEU A 53 -10.38 8.82 -11.27
C LEU A 53 -11.35 9.64 -10.42
N LEU A 54 -11.73 10.80 -10.92
CA LEU A 54 -12.76 11.65 -10.34
C LEU A 54 -14.02 11.57 -11.19
N ARG A 55 -15.18 11.56 -10.52
CA ARG A 55 -16.50 11.74 -11.12
C ARG A 55 -17.14 12.97 -10.49
N ASP A 56 -17.43 13.97 -11.32
CA ASP A 56 -17.97 15.26 -10.91
C ASP A 56 -17.15 15.88 -9.76
N GLY A 57 -15.81 15.83 -9.89
CA GLY A 57 -14.84 16.38 -8.93
C GLY A 57 -14.58 15.52 -7.69
N ARG A 58 -15.25 14.38 -7.51
CA ARG A 58 -15.07 13.48 -6.35
C ARG A 58 -14.25 12.24 -6.73
N PRO A 59 -13.19 11.88 -5.98
CA PRO A 59 -12.47 10.64 -6.23
C PRO A 59 -13.38 9.41 -6.06
N ILE A 60 -13.36 8.52 -7.05
CA ILE A 60 -14.14 7.27 -7.04
C ILE A 60 -13.28 6.01 -7.26
N LEU A 61 -12.02 6.17 -7.67
CA LEU A 61 -11.08 5.07 -7.83
C LEU A 61 -9.64 5.59 -7.78
N VAL A 62 -8.77 4.83 -7.12
CA VAL A 62 -7.31 4.96 -7.21
C VAL A 62 -6.73 3.70 -7.86
N VAL A 63 -5.81 3.85 -8.81
CA VAL A 63 -5.14 2.72 -9.47
C VAL A 63 -3.64 2.80 -9.27
N GLU A 64 -3.05 1.67 -8.90
CA GLU A 64 -1.63 1.42 -8.94
C GLU A 64 -1.35 0.38 -10.02
N GLU A 65 -0.50 0.72 -10.97
CA GLU A 65 -0.05 -0.15 -12.05
C GLU A 65 1.44 -0.45 -11.85
N THR A 66 1.83 -1.73 -11.94
CA THR A 66 3.26 -2.06 -11.92
C THR A 66 3.57 -3.32 -12.71
N VAL A 67 4.65 -3.25 -13.47
CA VAL A 67 5.30 -4.41 -14.12
C VAL A 67 6.55 -4.86 -13.36
N GLU A 68 6.81 -4.27 -12.20
CA GLU A 68 7.99 -4.60 -11.42
C GLU A 68 7.92 -6.04 -10.90
N VAL A 69 9.11 -6.63 -10.74
CA VAL A 69 9.25 -7.97 -10.20
C VAL A 69 8.70 -7.99 -8.76
N PRO A 70 7.71 -8.85 -8.43
CA PRO A 70 6.94 -8.75 -7.19
C PRO A 70 7.70 -9.39 -6.01
N SER A 71 8.89 -8.88 -5.70
CA SER A 71 9.72 -9.41 -4.61
C SER A 71 10.49 -8.33 -3.85
N GLY A 72 10.93 -8.67 -2.64
CA GLY A 72 11.70 -7.77 -1.80
C GLY A 72 10.88 -6.57 -1.35
N HIS A 73 11.51 -5.40 -1.36
CA HIS A 73 10.89 -4.17 -0.86
C HIS A 73 9.87 -3.54 -1.81
N ASN A 74 9.91 -3.90 -3.10
CA ASN A 74 9.08 -3.29 -4.14
C ASN A 74 7.58 -3.50 -3.87
N VAL A 75 7.24 -4.62 -3.22
CA VAL A 75 5.85 -5.01 -2.97
C VAL A 75 5.14 -4.07 -1.99
N GLY A 76 5.83 -3.61 -0.93
CA GLY A 76 5.22 -2.71 0.05
C GLY A 76 5.47 -1.23 -0.21
N GLN A 77 6.38 -0.86 -1.11
CA GLN A 77 6.69 0.55 -1.40
C GLN A 77 5.45 1.34 -1.85
N ARG A 78 4.61 0.73 -2.69
CA ARG A 78 3.38 1.34 -3.24
C ARG A 78 2.19 1.27 -2.28
N PHE A 79 2.29 0.51 -1.19
CA PHE A 79 1.18 0.27 -0.27
C PHE A 79 0.61 1.56 0.34
N ALA A 80 1.48 2.55 0.60
CA ALA A 80 1.07 3.83 1.16
C ALA A 80 0.06 4.59 0.27
N ARG A 81 0.16 4.43 -1.06
CA ARG A 81 -0.72 5.08 -2.04
C ARG A 81 -2.14 4.52 -1.93
N LEU A 82 -2.25 3.19 -1.85
CA LEU A 82 -3.52 2.48 -1.61
C LEU A 82 -4.11 2.79 -0.23
N ALA A 83 -3.26 2.85 0.81
CA ALA A 83 -3.71 3.13 2.17
C ALA A 83 -4.34 4.52 2.31
N ALA A 84 -3.75 5.56 1.71
CA ALA A 84 -4.36 6.89 1.69
C ALA A 84 -5.75 6.88 1.05
N ALA A 85 -5.90 6.18 -0.08
CA ALA A 85 -7.20 6.05 -0.74
C ALA A 85 -8.21 5.28 0.13
N ALA A 86 -7.80 4.17 0.72
CA ALA A 86 -8.64 3.32 1.56
C ALA A 86 -9.11 4.01 2.85
N GLU A 87 -8.26 4.79 3.50
CA GLU A 87 -8.63 5.58 4.69
C GLU A 87 -9.67 6.66 4.37
N HIS A 88 -9.69 7.14 3.12
CA HIS A 88 -10.73 8.04 2.60
C HIS A 88 -11.90 7.31 1.93
N ARG A 89 -11.97 5.97 2.08
CA ARG A 89 -13.01 5.09 1.51
C ARG A 89 -13.12 5.14 -0.01
N VAL A 90 -12.06 5.51 -0.71
CA VAL A 90 -12.02 5.50 -2.17
C VAL A 90 -11.53 4.12 -2.62
N PRO A 91 -12.32 3.36 -3.43
CA PRO A 91 -11.91 2.07 -3.94
C PRO A 91 -10.52 2.11 -4.57
N CYS A 92 -9.78 1.00 -4.47
CA CYS A 92 -8.48 0.91 -5.08
C CYS A 92 -8.32 -0.35 -5.92
N LEU A 93 -7.58 -0.20 -7.02
CA LEU A 93 -7.16 -1.27 -7.88
C LEU A 93 -5.63 -1.35 -7.86
N TYR A 94 -5.09 -2.52 -7.50
CA TYR A 94 -3.68 -2.81 -7.65
C TYR A 94 -3.50 -3.79 -8.82
N PHE A 95 -2.97 -3.29 -9.93
CA PHE A 95 -2.73 -4.07 -11.14
C PHE A 95 -1.23 -4.36 -11.29
N GLY A 96 -0.84 -5.61 -11.05
CA GLY A 96 0.55 -6.01 -11.15
C GLY A 96 0.76 -7.52 -11.13
N PRO A 97 1.92 -8.01 -11.56
CA PRO A 97 2.14 -9.45 -11.72
C PRO A 97 2.20 -10.12 -10.35
N TYR A 98 1.44 -11.19 -10.15
CA TYR A 98 1.61 -12.05 -8.97
C TYR A 98 2.90 -12.88 -9.06
N LYS A 99 3.38 -13.10 -10.27
CA LYS A 99 4.66 -13.75 -10.55
C LYS A 99 5.32 -13.06 -11.71
N ALA A 100 6.61 -12.74 -11.61
CA ALA A 100 7.40 -12.25 -12.74
C ALA A 100 8.84 -12.72 -12.65
N ARG A 101 9.54 -12.75 -13.77
CA ARG A 101 10.95 -13.14 -13.84
C ARG A 101 11.85 -11.99 -13.39
N LYS A 102 12.74 -12.27 -12.45
CA LYS A 102 13.87 -11.41 -12.16
C LYS A 102 14.95 -11.64 -13.21
N HIS A 103 15.38 -10.57 -13.86
CA HIS A 103 16.51 -10.55 -14.80
C HIS A 103 17.81 -10.23 -14.08
N GLY A 104 18.91 -10.87 -14.52
CA GLY A 104 20.26 -10.57 -14.08
C GLY A 104 20.68 -11.15 -12.71
N GLY A 105 21.98 -11.46 -12.63
CA GLY A 105 22.67 -11.92 -11.41
C GLY A 105 22.38 -13.38 -11.02
N GLN A 106 23.05 -13.82 -9.95
CA GLN A 106 22.97 -15.20 -9.41
C GLN A 106 21.58 -15.61 -8.90
N THR A 107 20.63 -14.67 -8.87
CA THR A 107 19.29 -14.84 -8.33
C THR A 107 18.21 -14.68 -9.41
N GLN A 108 18.59 -14.80 -10.68
CA GLN A 108 17.69 -14.82 -11.82
C GLN A 108 16.63 -15.93 -11.67
N GLY A 109 15.42 -15.67 -12.17
CA GLY A 109 14.34 -16.66 -12.17
C GLY A 109 13.02 -16.11 -11.65
N PRO A 110 11.99 -16.95 -11.55
CA PRO A 110 10.66 -16.53 -11.14
C PRO A 110 10.65 -16.00 -9.71
N ARG A 111 9.98 -14.88 -9.53
CA ARG A 111 9.67 -14.27 -8.25
C ARG A 111 8.17 -14.21 -8.09
N TYR A 112 7.73 -14.48 -6.88
CA TYR A 112 6.32 -14.59 -6.50
C TYR A 112 6.01 -13.47 -5.53
N MET A 113 4.80 -12.92 -5.67
CA MET A 113 4.25 -11.91 -4.79
C MET A 113 4.38 -12.35 -3.34
N ASN A 114 4.79 -11.40 -2.50
CA ASN A 114 4.84 -11.60 -1.06
C ASN A 114 3.41 -11.74 -0.54
N LEU A 115 3.02 -12.92 -0.05
CA LEU A 115 1.65 -13.19 0.40
C LEU A 115 1.21 -12.30 1.58
N ARG A 116 2.15 -11.72 2.33
CA ARG A 116 1.86 -10.72 3.36
C ARG A 116 1.24 -9.44 2.79
N LEU A 117 1.49 -9.11 1.52
CA LEU A 117 0.78 -8.01 0.85
C LEU A 117 -0.72 -8.31 0.80
N PHE A 118 -1.09 -9.51 0.37
CA PHE A 118 -2.50 -9.89 0.29
C PHE A 118 -3.16 -9.88 1.66
N GLY A 119 -2.49 -10.41 2.69
CA GLY A 119 -2.97 -10.32 4.07
C GLY A 119 -3.18 -8.88 4.54
N ALA A 120 -2.25 -7.98 4.22
CA ALA A 120 -2.35 -6.57 4.58
C ALA A 120 -3.49 -5.85 3.83
N LEU A 121 -3.68 -6.14 2.53
CA LEU A 121 -4.79 -5.60 1.73
C LEU A 121 -6.14 -6.10 2.25
N ASP A 122 -6.22 -7.34 2.72
CA ASP A 122 -7.44 -7.91 3.30
C ASP A 122 -7.78 -7.27 4.64
N ALA A 123 -6.79 -7.09 5.50
CA ALA A 123 -6.95 -6.36 6.77
C ALA A 123 -7.39 -4.91 6.50
N MET A 124 -6.75 -4.23 5.54
CA MET A 124 -7.12 -2.87 5.14
C MET A 124 -8.56 -2.80 4.61
N THR A 125 -8.98 -3.76 3.78
CA THR A 125 -10.38 -3.89 3.32
C THR A 125 -11.34 -4.01 4.50
N ARG A 126 -11.05 -4.89 5.47
CA ARG A 126 -11.92 -5.12 6.62
C ARG A 126 -12.00 -3.92 7.56
N VAL A 127 -10.88 -3.24 7.81
CA VAL A 127 -10.79 -2.09 8.72
C VAL A 127 -11.45 -0.85 8.11
N THR A 128 -11.14 -0.55 6.84
CA THR A 128 -11.61 0.68 6.17
C THR A 128 -12.98 0.54 5.52
N LYS A 129 -13.43 -0.71 5.28
CA LYS A 129 -14.62 -1.05 4.47
C LYS A 129 -14.52 -0.57 3.02
N THR A 130 -13.29 -0.49 2.50
CA THR A 130 -13.00 -0.07 1.12
C THR A 130 -12.78 -1.27 0.21
N ALA A 131 -13.35 -1.23 -0.99
CA ALA A 131 -13.09 -2.20 -2.04
C ALA A 131 -11.65 -2.07 -2.55
N LEU A 132 -10.83 -3.09 -2.25
CA LEU A 132 -9.45 -3.21 -2.70
C LEU A 132 -9.32 -4.46 -3.54
N THR A 133 -9.11 -4.29 -4.84
CA THR A 133 -8.99 -5.41 -5.77
C THR A 133 -7.58 -5.50 -6.31
N THR A 134 -7.01 -6.69 -6.29
CA THR A 134 -5.76 -6.99 -6.99
C THR A 134 -6.08 -7.70 -8.29
N ILE A 135 -5.57 -7.20 -9.40
CA ILE A 135 -5.63 -7.86 -10.71
C ILE A 135 -4.24 -8.33 -11.06
N ASN A 136 -4.12 -9.61 -11.41
CA ASN A 136 -2.85 -10.22 -11.77
C ASN A 136 -2.46 -9.82 -13.18
N TRP A 137 -1.29 -9.21 -13.31
CA TRP A 137 -0.74 -8.97 -14.64
C TRP A 137 -0.26 -10.29 -15.27
N PRO A 138 -0.77 -10.69 -16.44
CA PRO A 138 -0.46 -11.99 -17.01
C PRO A 138 1.00 -12.10 -17.44
N VAL A 139 1.56 -13.28 -17.23
CA VAL A 139 2.93 -13.61 -17.65
C VAL A 139 2.95 -14.82 -18.58
N ASP A 140 3.99 -14.93 -19.40
CA ASP A 140 4.20 -16.10 -20.26
C ASP A 140 4.76 -17.30 -19.47
N ALA A 141 5.05 -18.39 -20.19
CA ALA A 141 5.63 -19.61 -19.60
C ALA A 141 7.01 -19.37 -18.94
N ALA A 142 7.77 -18.38 -19.42
CA ALA A 142 9.06 -17.96 -18.86
C ALA A 142 8.91 -16.95 -17.70
N CYS A 143 7.67 -16.61 -17.32
CA CYS A 143 7.32 -15.58 -16.35
C CYS A 143 7.68 -14.16 -16.80
N GLU A 144 7.81 -13.92 -18.11
CA GLU A 144 7.92 -12.57 -18.66
C GLU A 144 6.56 -11.88 -18.68
N VAL A 145 6.55 -10.60 -18.31
CA VAL A 145 5.34 -9.79 -18.23
C VAL A 145 4.78 -9.53 -19.64
N ARG A 146 3.54 -9.96 -19.89
CA ARG A 146 2.90 -9.81 -21.21
C ARG A 146 2.45 -8.37 -21.43
N ARG A 147 2.65 -7.81 -22.63
CA ARG A 147 2.23 -6.42 -22.95
C ARG A 147 1.17 -6.33 -24.04
N ASP A 148 0.60 -7.47 -24.43
CA ASP A 148 -0.49 -7.54 -25.40
C ASP A 148 -1.81 -7.04 -24.80
N ARG A 149 -2.81 -6.83 -25.67
CA ARG A 149 -4.12 -6.25 -25.29
C ARG A 149 -4.90 -7.07 -24.26
N GLN A 150 -4.64 -8.38 -24.15
CA GLN A 150 -5.37 -9.25 -23.22
C GLN A 150 -5.03 -8.94 -21.76
N LYS A 151 -3.88 -8.29 -21.51
CA LYS A 151 -3.50 -7.86 -20.16
C LYS A 151 -4.55 -6.94 -19.52
N ASP A 152 -5.30 -6.21 -20.34
CA ASP A 152 -6.24 -5.20 -19.88
C ASP A 152 -7.65 -5.75 -19.66
N ASP A 153 -7.93 -7.01 -20.01
CA ASP A 153 -9.32 -7.52 -20.07
C ASP A 153 -10.00 -7.50 -18.70
N ASP A 154 -9.32 -7.99 -17.65
CA ASP A 154 -9.83 -7.95 -16.28
C ASP A 154 -9.95 -6.51 -15.75
N VAL A 155 -9.02 -5.64 -16.13
CA VAL A 155 -9.03 -4.23 -15.72
C VAL A 155 -10.21 -3.49 -16.37
N LYS A 156 -10.51 -3.78 -17.65
CA LYS A 156 -11.69 -3.24 -18.36
C LYS A 156 -12.98 -3.72 -17.71
N GLU A 157 -13.09 -5.00 -17.36
CA GLU A 157 -14.25 -5.54 -16.64
C GLU A 157 -14.42 -4.84 -15.28
N TYR A 158 -13.33 -4.65 -14.53
CA TYR A 158 -13.35 -3.96 -13.24
C TYR A 158 -13.80 -2.50 -13.36
N VAL A 159 -13.20 -1.75 -14.28
CA VAL A 159 -13.55 -0.34 -14.52
C VAL A 159 -15.00 -0.23 -15.03
N GLY A 160 -15.43 -1.08 -15.95
CA GLY A 160 -16.82 -1.14 -16.41
C GLY A 160 -17.79 -1.38 -15.25
N THR A 161 -17.52 -2.39 -14.43
CA THR A 161 -18.32 -2.70 -13.22
C THR A 161 -18.44 -1.50 -12.28
N LEU A 162 -17.34 -0.76 -12.07
CA LEU A 162 -17.34 0.43 -11.22
C LEU A 162 -18.15 1.59 -11.82
N LEU A 163 -18.09 1.77 -13.14
CA LEU A 163 -18.80 2.84 -13.85
C LEU A 163 -20.30 2.54 -14.07
N ASP A 164 -20.70 1.26 -14.04
CA ASP A 164 -22.10 0.83 -14.09
C ASP A 164 -22.86 1.13 -12.78
N ILE A 165 -22.13 1.37 -11.68
CA ILE A 165 -22.74 1.79 -10.41
C ILE A 165 -23.30 3.22 -10.56
N PRO A 166 -24.57 3.47 -10.18
CA PRO A 166 -25.22 4.77 -10.33
C PRO A 166 -24.37 5.94 -9.85
N ALA A 167 -24.42 7.06 -10.59
CA ALA A 167 -23.55 8.20 -10.34
C ALA A 167 -23.81 8.92 -9.02
N ASP A 168 -25.06 8.88 -8.58
CA ASP A 168 -25.56 9.41 -7.32
C ASP A 168 -25.33 8.46 -6.12
N ALA A 169 -24.81 7.25 -6.36
CA ALA A 169 -24.45 6.33 -5.30
C ALA A 169 -23.45 6.96 -4.32
N SER A 170 -23.74 6.81 -3.03
CA SER A 170 -22.75 7.14 -1.99
C SER A 170 -21.49 6.30 -2.14
N ILE A 171 -20.34 6.81 -1.69
CA ILE A 171 -19.09 6.06 -1.73
C ILE A 171 -19.18 4.73 -0.95
N ALA A 172 -19.98 4.68 0.11
CA ALA A 172 -20.22 3.45 0.87
C ALA A 172 -21.03 2.43 0.06
N HIS A 173 -22.03 2.87 -0.72
CA HIS A 173 -22.76 1.99 -1.63
C HIS A 173 -21.85 1.50 -2.76
N LEU A 174 -21.04 2.38 -3.33
CA LEU A 174 -20.07 2.03 -4.37
C LEU A 174 -19.10 0.93 -3.87
N ASN A 175 -18.47 1.11 -2.70
CA ASN A 175 -17.60 0.09 -2.13
C ASN A 175 -18.31 -1.24 -1.90
N ARG A 176 -19.55 -1.22 -1.38
CA ARG A 176 -20.34 -2.43 -1.17
C ARG A 176 -20.59 -3.18 -2.48
N GLN A 177 -21.07 -2.47 -3.51
CA GLN A 177 -21.32 -3.04 -4.83
C GLN A 177 -20.04 -3.61 -5.46
N MET A 178 -18.90 -2.92 -5.31
CA MET A 178 -17.63 -3.43 -5.80
C MET A 178 -17.17 -4.70 -5.06
N LEU A 179 -17.30 -4.75 -3.74
CA LEU A 179 -16.97 -5.94 -2.94
C LEU A 179 -17.88 -7.14 -3.28
N GLU A 180 -19.15 -6.89 -3.61
CA GLU A 180 -20.14 -7.91 -4.00
C GLU A 180 -20.05 -8.28 -5.50
N SER A 181 -19.25 -7.57 -6.28
CA SER A 181 -19.16 -7.76 -7.73
C SER A 181 -18.52 -9.09 -8.12
N LYS A 182 -18.95 -9.62 -9.28
CA LYS A 182 -18.41 -10.87 -9.84
C LYS A 182 -16.90 -10.80 -10.08
N ILE A 183 -16.41 -9.67 -10.60
CA ILE A 183 -14.98 -9.46 -10.86
C ILE A 183 -14.18 -9.48 -9.57
N HIS A 184 -14.63 -8.80 -8.50
CA HIS A 184 -13.91 -8.80 -7.23
C HIS A 184 -13.84 -10.21 -6.62
N ILE A 185 -14.96 -10.94 -6.58
CA ILE A 185 -15.03 -12.31 -6.09
C ILE A 185 -14.11 -13.24 -6.91
N ARG A 186 -14.09 -13.08 -8.25
CA ARG A 186 -13.19 -13.84 -9.14
C ARG A 186 -11.72 -13.56 -8.82
N MET A 187 -11.35 -12.30 -8.63
CA MET A 187 -9.98 -11.91 -8.30
C MET A 187 -9.54 -12.42 -6.92
N LEU A 188 -10.42 -12.45 -5.93
CA LEU A 188 -10.15 -13.07 -4.62
C LEU A 188 -9.87 -14.58 -4.78
N LYS A 189 -10.66 -15.27 -5.61
CA LYS A 189 -10.46 -16.70 -5.90
C LYS A 189 -9.12 -16.94 -6.59
N GLU A 190 -8.80 -16.18 -7.65
CA GLU A 190 -7.53 -16.29 -8.37
C GLU A 190 -6.34 -16.06 -7.43
N ARG A 191 -6.43 -15.06 -6.54
CA ARG A 191 -5.40 -14.78 -5.55
C ARG A 191 -5.19 -15.96 -4.58
N GLY A 192 -6.28 -16.61 -4.16
CA GLY A 192 -6.23 -17.83 -3.35
C GLY A 192 -5.59 -19.01 -4.09
N GLU A 193 -5.98 -19.22 -5.34
CA GLU A 193 -5.38 -20.24 -6.23
C GLU A 193 -3.88 -19.99 -6.43
N PHE A 194 -3.50 -18.74 -6.69
CA PHE A 194 -2.09 -18.34 -6.79
C PHE A 194 -1.33 -18.60 -5.48
N ALA A 195 -1.88 -18.21 -4.33
CA ALA A 195 -1.22 -18.42 -3.03
C ALA A 195 -0.92 -19.90 -2.77
N ALA A 196 -1.81 -20.81 -3.20
CA ALA A 196 -1.61 -22.25 -3.10
C ALA A 196 -0.45 -22.77 -3.98
N THR A 197 -0.05 -22.04 -5.03
CA THR A 197 1.09 -22.41 -5.90
C THR A 197 2.47 -22.00 -5.34
N VAL A 198 2.51 -21.16 -4.29
CA VAL A 198 3.76 -20.65 -3.74
C VAL A 198 4.45 -21.72 -2.90
N LYS A 199 5.58 -22.26 -3.38
CA LYS A 199 6.34 -23.38 -2.79
C LYS A 199 6.65 -23.26 -1.29
N ARG A 200 6.65 -22.05 -0.73
CA ARG A 200 6.95 -21.75 0.69
C ARG A 200 5.91 -20.83 1.30
N ALA A 201 4.63 -21.03 0.96
CA ALA A 201 3.51 -20.24 1.47
C ALA A 201 3.51 -20.13 3.00
N LYS A 202 3.82 -21.22 3.71
CA LYS A 202 3.88 -21.24 5.19
C LYS A 202 4.93 -20.31 5.80
N GLU A 203 5.99 -19.94 5.06
CA GLU A 203 6.96 -18.93 5.54
C GLU A 203 6.32 -17.53 5.67
N TYR A 204 5.16 -17.30 5.05
CA TYR A 204 4.44 -16.03 5.13
C TYR A 204 3.53 -15.92 6.37
N ASP A 205 3.26 -17.04 7.06
CA ASP A 205 2.47 -17.08 8.30
C ASP A 205 3.25 -16.49 9.49
N LEU A 206 4.58 -16.52 9.42
CA LEU A 206 5.48 -15.92 10.41
C LEU A 206 5.81 -14.46 10.03
N PRO A 207 6.28 -13.60 10.96
CA PRO A 207 6.88 -12.33 10.57
C PRO A 207 8.14 -12.52 9.71
N PRO A 208 8.43 -11.62 8.76
CA PRO A 208 9.69 -11.66 8.02
C PRO A 208 10.86 -11.33 8.96
N ARG A 209 12.11 -11.65 8.57
CA ARG A 209 13.31 -11.42 9.41
C ARG A 209 13.52 -9.99 9.90
N SER A 210 12.94 -9.01 9.22
CA SER A 210 13.01 -7.60 9.62
C SER A 210 11.97 -7.23 10.67
N VAL A 211 11.06 -8.14 11.04
CA VAL A 211 9.98 -7.88 12.00
C VAL A 211 10.05 -8.91 13.12
N GLU A 212 9.91 -8.42 14.35
CA GLU A 212 9.78 -9.24 15.54
C GLU A 212 8.43 -8.94 16.21
N ILE A 213 7.82 -9.95 16.82
CA ILE A 213 6.63 -9.79 17.65
C ILE A 213 7.05 -10.17 19.06
N VAL A 214 7.03 -9.20 19.97
CA VAL A 214 7.53 -9.37 21.35
C VAL A 214 6.55 -8.80 22.35
N THR A 215 6.63 -9.26 23.59
CA THR A 215 5.93 -8.59 24.69
C THR A 215 6.60 -7.26 24.99
N GLN A 216 5.82 -6.31 25.50
CA GLN A 216 6.30 -5.03 25.99
C GLN A 216 7.47 -5.18 26.99
N LYS A 217 7.35 -6.13 27.93
CA LYS A 217 8.39 -6.42 28.93
C LYS A 217 9.69 -6.88 28.27
N THR A 218 9.61 -7.81 27.31
CA THR A 218 10.77 -8.31 26.57
C THR A 218 11.45 -7.20 25.78
N PHE A 219 10.68 -6.33 25.13
CA PHE A 219 11.20 -5.19 24.39
C PHE A 219 11.99 -4.24 25.30
N PHE A 220 11.38 -3.75 26.37
CA PHE A 220 12.04 -2.78 27.25
C PHE A 220 13.30 -3.36 27.93
N ALA A 221 13.25 -4.64 28.34
CA ALA A 221 14.41 -5.33 28.87
C ALA A 221 15.52 -5.49 27.82
N GLY A 222 15.18 -5.87 26.59
CA GLY A 222 16.15 -6.11 25.51
C GLY A 222 16.82 -4.85 24.97
N TYR A 223 16.11 -3.72 24.95
CA TYR A 223 16.62 -2.44 24.47
C TYR A 223 17.09 -1.49 25.58
N GLY A 224 16.98 -1.89 26.85
CA GLY A 224 17.44 -1.10 27.99
C GLY A 224 16.67 0.22 28.18
N VAL A 225 15.38 0.26 27.81
CA VAL A 225 14.54 1.45 27.91
C VAL A 225 13.55 1.30 29.07
N ASN A 226 13.37 2.37 29.85
CA ASN A 226 12.41 2.38 30.96
C ASN A 226 10.96 2.43 30.43
N PRO A 227 10.10 1.43 30.71
CA PRO A 227 8.72 1.40 30.26
C PRO A 227 7.91 2.64 30.67
N ALA A 228 8.12 3.14 31.89
CA ALA A 228 7.35 4.26 32.44
C ALA A 228 7.60 5.58 31.70
N ALA A 229 8.77 5.72 31.05
CA ALA A 229 9.13 6.92 30.30
C ALA A 229 8.62 6.90 28.84
N ALA A 230 8.16 5.75 28.35
CA ALA A 230 7.83 5.55 26.95
C ALA A 230 6.34 5.75 26.63
N GLY A 231 5.43 5.69 27.60
CA GLY A 231 3.99 5.91 27.38
C GLY A 231 3.30 4.90 26.44
N ILE A 232 3.98 3.79 26.08
CA ILE A 232 3.41 2.73 25.23
C ILE A 232 2.67 1.75 26.12
N ALA A 233 1.35 1.62 25.94
CA ALA A 233 0.48 0.77 26.77
C ALA A 233 0.24 -0.63 26.21
N SER A 234 0.47 -0.86 24.91
CA SER A 234 0.18 -2.14 24.22
C SER A 234 1.00 -3.30 24.79
N ALA A 235 0.37 -4.45 25.03
CA ALA A 235 1.02 -5.62 25.61
C ALA A 235 1.99 -6.30 24.63
N GLU A 236 1.66 -6.31 23.34
CA GLU A 236 2.52 -6.84 22.28
C GLU A 236 3.04 -5.71 21.37
N LEU A 237 4.32 -5.78 21.03
CA LEU A 237 4.98 -4.82 20.15
C LEU A 237 5.46 -5.52 18.88
N ILE A 238 5.11 -4.94 17.75
CA ILE A 238 5.62 -5.31 16.43
C ILE A 238 6.83 -4.42 16.18
N VAL A 239 8.03 -5.00 16.23
CA VAL A 239 9.28 -4.26 16.06
C VAL A 239 9.76 -4.42 14.63
N TYR A 240 9.68 -3.35 13.83
CA TYR A 240 10.16 -3.35 12.45
C TYR A 240 11.57 -2.75 12.37
N ASN A 241 12.57 -3.59 12.12
CA ASN A 241 13.95 -3.19 11.86
C ASN A 241 14.07 -2.53 10.48
N VAL A 242 14.36 -1.23 10.49
CA VAL A 242 14.62 -0.41 9.32
C VAL A 242 16.10 -0.07 9.27
N GLY A 243 16.88 -0.90 8.58
CA GLY A 243 18.33 -0.76 8.42
C GLY A 243 18.81 0.42 7.57
N MET A 244 18.05 1.52 7.48
CA MET A 244 18.41 2.69 6.68
C MET A 244 19.54 3.50 7.31
N LYS A 245 20.48 4.00 6.51
CA LYS A 245 21.59 4.86 6.96
C LYS A 245 21.30 6.36 6.83
N LYS A 246 20.27 6.70 6.06
CA LYS A 246 19.75 8.07 5.89
C LYS A 246 18.23 7.98 5.91
N ILE A 247 17.58 8.92 6.60
CA ILE A 247 16.12 8.98 6.67
C ILE A 247 15.60 9.20 5.25
N ARG A 248 14.75 8.28 4.77
CA ARG A 248 14.08 8.35 3.47
C ARG A 248 12.74 7.61 3.56
N SER A 249 11.80 7.94 2.68
CA SER A 249 10.52 7.24 2.63
C SER A 249 10.71 5.84 2.07
N ASP A 250 11.29 5.74 0.88
CA ASP A 250 11.22 4.52 0.10
C ASP A 250 12.39 3.59 0.44
N PRO A 251 12.13 2.28 0.60
CA PRO A 251 10.82 1.60 0.55
C PRO A 251 10.09 1.53 1.91
N TYR A 252 10.69 2.09 2.95
CA TYR A 252 10.39 1.80 4.35
C TYR A 252 9.05 2.31 4.86
N THR A 253 8.57 3.46 4.42
CA THR A 253 7.28 4.01 4.88
C THR A 253 6.10 3.20 4.36
N GLY A 254 6.17 2.74 3.11
CA GLY A 254 5.16 1.83 2.55
C GLY A 254 5.13 0.49 3.29
N MET A 255 6.30 -0.06 3.60
CA MET A 255 6.42 -1.28 4.42
C MET A 255 5.89 -1.08 5.86
N ALA A 256 6.17 0.08 6.49
CA ALA A 256 5.67 0.38 7.83
C ALA A 256 4.13 0.42 7.85
N ILE A 257 3.51 1.06 6.86
CA ILE A 257 2.04 1.09 6.73
C ILE A 257 1.49 -0.30 6.42
N LEU A 258 2.15 -1.08 5.55
CA LEU A 258 1.78 -2.47 5.29
C LEU A 258 1.76 -3.29 6.59
N TYR A 259 2.81 -3.19 7.41
CA TYR A 259 2.86 -3.91 8.69
C TYR A 259 1.87 -3.39 9.73
N HIS A 260 1.54 -2.10 9.70
CA HIS A 260 0.45 -1.56 10.50
C HIS A 260 -0.86 -2.30 10.18
N TYR A 261 -1.27 -2.39 8.92
CA TYR A 261 -2.49 -3.11 8.56
C TYR A 261 -2.39 -4.61 8.83
N LEU A 262 -1.25 -5.23 8.51
CA LEU A 262 -1.09 -6.67 8.65
C LEU A 262 -1.09 -7.16 10.11
N TYR A 263 -0.52 -6.39 11.03
CA TYR A 263 -0.27 -6.87 12.40
C TYR A 263 -0.95 -6.05 13.49
N ILE A 264 -1.40 -4.82 13.22
CA ILE A 264 -1.90 -3.87 14.23
C ILE A 264 -3.37 -3.53 14.03
N ALA A 265 -3.79 -3.20 12.81
CA ALA A 265 -5.08 -2.52 12.60
C ALA A 265 -6.31 -3.33 13.06
N GLU A 266 -6.18 -4.66 13.17
CA GLU A 266 -7.23 -5.57 13.69
C GLU A 266 -6.95 -6.07 15.12
N HIS A 267 -5.89 -5.57 15.76
CA HIS A 267 -5.40 -6.00 17.06
C HIS A 267 -5.15 -4.79 17.98
N SER A 268 -6.15 -4.45 18.80
CA SER A 268 -6.12 -3.26 19.67
C SER A 268 -5.01 -3.24 20.72
N ASP A 269 -4.45 -4.41 21.06
CA ASP A 269 -3.40 -4.55 22.07
C ASP A 269 -1.98 -4.66 21.47
N ARG A 270 -1.84 -4.30 20.18
CA ARG A 270 -0.56 -4.26 19.48
C ARG A 270 -0.17 -2.84 19.11
N ALA A 271 1.13 -2.57 19.12
CA ALA A 271 1.70 -1.34 18.59
C ALA A 271 2.88 -1.60 17.65
N LEU A 272 3.02 -0.79 16.60
CA LEU A 272 4.19 -0.81 15.73
C LEU A 272 5.28 0.10 16.30
N ILE A 273 6.46 -0.47 16.55
CA ILE A 273 7.68 0.26 16.88
C ILE A 273 8.66 0.14 15.72
N LEU A 274 9.13 1.28 15.22
CA LEU A 274 10.17 1.30 14.20
C LEU A 274 11.54 1.29 14.87
N TRP A 275 12.38 0.32 14.55
CA TRP A 275 13.75 0.27 15.03
C TRP A 275 14.72 0.72 13.95
N PHE A 276 15.38 1.86 14.17
CA PHE A 276 16.34 2.48 13.25
C PHE A 276 17.78 2.34 13.80
N PRO A 277 18.44 1.18 13.62
CA PRO A 277 19.75 0.91 14.24
C PRO A 277 20.89 1.82 13.75
N ASN A 278 20.73 2.45 12.58
CA ASN A 278 21.75 3.29 11.95
C ASN A 278 21.38 4.79 11.93
N ILE A 279 20.30 5.18 12.60
CA ILE A 279 19.86 6.58 12.72
C ILE A 279 19.94 6.95 14.20
N THR A 280 20.48 8.13 14.49
CA THR A 280 20.51 8.69 15.85
C THR A 280 19.32 9.61 16.09
N HIS A 281 18.99 9.83 17.35
CA HIS A 281 18.00 10.80 17.77
C HIS A 281 18.25 12.19 17.14
N ARG A 282 19.51 12.65 17.14
CA ARG A 282 19.91 13.94 16.53
C ARG A 282 19.62 13.99 15.03
N MET A 283 19.90 12.90 14.30
CA MET A 283 19.59 12.81 12.87
C MET A 283 18.07 12.90 12.62
N TRP A 284 17.27 12.25 13.46
CA TRP A 284 15.81 12.33 13.40
C TRP A 284 15.31 13.74 13.65
N VAL A 285 15.70 14.38 14.75
CA VAL A 285 15.27 15.75 15.09
C VAL A 285 15.64 16.73 13.97
N THR A 286 16.85 16.62 13.41
CA THR A 286 17.29 17.47 12.29
C THR A 286 16.40 17.29 11.06
N ALA A 287 16.03 16.05 10.74
CA ALA A 287 15.14 15.73 9.63
C ALA A 287 13.68 16.14 9.89
N ALA A 288 13.22 16.01 11.13
CA ALA A 288 11.87 16.34 11.59
C ALA A 288 11.65 17.84 11.76
N ALA A 289 12.72 18.67 11.75
CA ALA A 289 12.60 20.13 11.68
C ALA A 289 11.69 20.59 10.52
N ASN A 290 11.65 19.82 9.42
CA ASN A 290 10.59 19.93 8.42
C ASN A 290 9.51 18.86 8.64
N GLN A 291 8.49 19.20 9.43
CA GLN A 291 7.35 18.33 9.74
C GLN A 291 6.53 17.93 8.50
N ARG A 292 6.63 18.68 7.39
CA ARG A 292 5.94 18.36 6.13
C ARG A 292 6.68 17.33 5.27
N ARG A 293 7.90 16.95 5.65
CA ARG A 293 8.68 15.94 4.93
C ARG A 293 7.94 14.60 4.91
N LYS A 294 7.64 14.08 3.72
CA LYS A 294 6.92 12.80 3.48
C LYS A 294 7.38 11.68 4.43
N ALA A 295 8.68 11.40 4.47
CA ALA A 295 9.24 10.34 5.31
C ALA A 295 8.88 10.50 6.79
N ILE A 296 8.98 11.71 7.32
CA ILE A 296 8.69 11.99 8.74
C ILE A 296 7.21 11.76 9.03
N ARG A 297 6.32 12.39 8.24
CA ARG A 297 4.87 12.26 8.42
C ARG A 297 4.40 10.81 8.33
N LEU A 298 4.90 10.03 7.38
CA LEU A 298 4.46 8.65 7.19
C LEU A 298 4.97 7.70 8.29
N PHE A 299 6.20 7.89 8.78
CA PHE A 299 6.66 7.09 9.92
C PHE A 299 5.86 7.39 11.20
N LYS A 300 5.51 8.66 11.43
CA LYS A 300 4.61 9.05 12.54
C LYS A 300 3.20 8.48 12.40
N HIS A 301 2.70 8.44 11.17
CA HIS A 301 1.39 7.86 10.89
C HIS A 301 1.36 6.35 11.20
N ALA A 302 2.40 5.62 10.78
CA ALA A 302 2.39 4.17 10.89
C ALA A 302 2.67 3.63 12.32
N ALA A 303 3.45 4.36 13.13
CA ALA A 303 4.07 3.82 14.32
C ALA A 303 3.78 4.60 15.61
N GLU A 304 3.84 3.88 16.74
CA GLU A 304 3.65 4.41 18.08
C GLU A 304 4.95 4.83 18.77
N GLY A 305 6.07 4.50 18.16
CA GLY A 305 7.38 4.95 18.60
C GLY A 305 8.48 4.58 17.62
N ILE A 306 9.61 5.26 17.76
CA ILE A 306 10.82 5.00 17.00
C ILE A 306 11.97 4.79 17.98
N MET A 307 12.51 3.57 17.95
CA MET A 307 13.74 3.20 18.65
C MET A 307 14.94 3.52 17.76
N PHE A 308 15.83 4.38 18.26
CA PHE A 308 17.12 4.71 17.64
C PHE A 308 18.24 3.93 18.32
N LYS A 309 19.47 4.10 17.82
CA LYS A 309 20.67 3.56 18.48
C LYS A 309 20.88 4.13 19.89
N ASP A 310 20.43 5.35 20.12
CA ASP A 310 20.73 6.18 21.29
C ASP A 310 19.48 6.59 22.10
N GLY A 311 18.31 6.01 21.83
CA GLY A 311 17.10 6.26 22.62
C GLY A 311 15.80 5.90 21.91
N LEU A 312 14.69 5.99 22.65
CA LEU A 312 13.33 5.78 22.14
C LEU A 312 12.57 7.11 22.14
N ILE A 313 11.86 7.42 21.06
CA ILE A 313 10.84 8.48 21.02
C ILE A 313 9.48 7.83 20.83
N ALA A 314 8.54 8.11 21.74
CA ALA A 314 7.14 7.69 21.62
C ALA A 314 6.31 8.67 20.79
N ARG A 315 5.15 8.24 20.29
CA ARG A 315 4.30 9.02 19.37
C ARG A 315 4.05 10.45 19.81
N ASP A 316 3.74 10.69 21.07
CA ASP A 316 3.42 12.04 21.59
C ASP A 316 4.61 13.01 21.49
N ALA A 317 5.84 12.48 21.40
CA ALA A 317 7.06 13.24 21.26
C ALA A 317 7.68 13.17 19.85
N LEU A 318 7.05 12.45 18.90
CA LEU A 318 7.57 12.32 17.53
C LEU A 318 7.45 13.63 16.75
#